data_AF-A0A9W6W6W4-F1
#
_entry.id   AF-A0A9W6W6W4-F1
#
_cell.length_a   1.000
_cell.length_b   1.000
_cell.length_c   1.000
_cell.angle_alpha   90.00
_cell.angle_beta   90.00
_cell.angle_gamma   90.00
#
_symmetry.space_group_name_H-M   'P 1'
#
loop_
_entity.id
_entity.type
_entity.pdbx_description
1 polymer ?
#
loop_
_entity_poly.entity_id
_entity_poly.type
_entity_poly.pdbx_seq_one_letter_code
_entity_poly.pdbx_strand_id
1 'polypeptide(L)'
;MKYLKIGVAVAGAAATVAAVTVAALSPAQHTAGTVAASTVSSDSASALRASILDGSLWRTHKVVNSCAGPKKYRIGCDFGLVAASGDASKPASTTEPAGLGPYDLARAFHLPAGKGKGGTVGIVTMAHYPSLESDLAAYRKQYGLPACTAANGCLKVVGENGGKPPATTVRLPLLSQLAQSYTLETAMDVEMVSAACPNCKILVVEQPIEPASIAAGAAGFPQLDAQHEANATNTAIKLGADAVSISYFIGNGMQSNILTEGALPERMHHPGVPILSAAGDLGFLGTKPKDQNWPQQLPFVISAGGVELTSADGGQTFTKKAWGKVEGGQKYMSSSSGCSTTLPPANRQPASVARICQGHRATTDISAAASGLTIYDTYWPTASADPVGGWGVGVGTSAASPYLAGLFVRAGAAKKVSGPNTIYRAPRGAIEDVTTGSNMENGAEGCGDAPTVLCVAGPGWDGPTGVGVPNGLGAFRPAS
;
A
#
# COMPACT_ATOMS: atom_id res chain seq x y z
N MET A 1 -4.61 -14.81 68.67
CA MET A 1 -3.32 -15.51 68.48
C MET A 1 -2.53 -14.83 67.36
N LYS A 2 -1.27 -14.48 67.66
CA LYS A 2 -0.11 -14.19 66.79
C LYS A 2 -0.12 -12.97 65.84
N TYR A 3 0.61 -11.96 66.33
CA TYR A 3 1.47 -10.93 65.71
C TYR A 3 2.04 -11.18 64.30
N LEU A 4 2.19 -10.10 63.52
CA LEU A 4 3.51 -9.66 63.02
C LEU A 4 3.55 -8.13 62.77
N LYS A 5 4.57 -7.47 63.35
CA LYS A 5 4.90 -6.03 63.24
C LYS A 5 6.01 -5.84 62.21
N ILE A 6 5.97 -4.76 61.43
CA ILE A 6 7.17 -4.07 60.93
C ILE A 6 6.91 -2.57 61.08
N GLY A 7 7.75 -1.91 61.88
CA GLY A 7 7.70 -0.47 62.12
C GLY A 7 8.78 0.24 61.31
N VAL A 8 8.51 1.49 60.91
CA VAL A 8 9.53 2.46 60.48
C VAL A 8 9.29 3.73 61.29
N ALA A 9 10.33 4.13 62.01
CA ALA A 9 10.36 5.32 62.86
C ALA A 9 10.68 6.57 62.02
N VAL A 10 9.99 7.67 62.33
CA VAL A 10 10.29 9.01 61.83
C VAL A 10 11.12 9.73 62.90
N ALA A 11 12.28 10.25 62.53
CA ALA A 11 13.02 11.22 63.35
C ALA A 11 13.56 12.32 62.43
N GLY A 12 13.16 13.56 62.71
CA GLY A 12 13.68 14.75 62.06
C GLY A 12 15.01 15.20 62.69
N ALA A 13 15.85 15.84 61.89
CA ALA A 13 16.95 16.65 62.37
C ALA A 13 17.20 17.81 61.39
N ALA A 14 17.22 19.03 61.94
CA ALA A 14 17.63 20.25 61.26
C ALA A 14 19.15 20.22 61.01
N ALA A 15 19.59 20.75 59.87
CA ALA A 15 21.01 20.93 59.58
C ALA A 15 21.30 22.36 59.09
N THR A 16 22.28 22.95 59.76
CA THR A 16 22.86 24.29 59.66
C THR A 16 23.52 24.59 58.32
N VAL A 17 23.37 25.83 57.84
CA VAL A 17 24.06 26.39 56.68
C VAL A 17 25.52 26.68 57.03
N ALA A 18 26.46 26.07 56.31
CA ALA A 18 27.87 26.46 56.30
C ALA A 18 28.24 26.96 54.90
N ALA A 19 28.73 28.20 54.84
CA ALA A 19 29.21 28.85 53.64
C ALA A 19 30.56 28.22 53.21
N VAL A 20 30.67 27.79 51.95
CA VAL A 20 31.94 27.42 51.33
C VAL A 20 32.28 28.47 50.29
N THR A 21 33.49 29.01 50.42
CA THR A 21 34.12 30.02 49.60
C THR A 21 34.40 29.51 48.18
N VAL A 22 34.08 30.34 47.18
CA VAL A 22 34.34 30.09 45.76
C VAL A 22 35.81 30.38 45.46
N ALA A 23 36.57 29.36 45.06
CA ALA A 23 37.87 29.55 44.43
C ALA A 23 37.68 29.67 42.91
N ALA A 24 38.10 30.80 42.34
CA ALA A 24 38.06 31.06 40.91
C ALA A 24 39.09 30.19 40.17
N LEU A 25 38.62 29.36 39.24
CA LEU A 25 39.44 28.66 38.26
C LEU A 25 39.23 29.33 36.88
N SER A 26 40.35 29.66 36.23
CA SER A 26 40.44 30.30 34.93
C SER A 26 39.69 29.54 33.82
N PRO A 27 39.19 30.23 32.78
CA PRO A 27 38.42 29.59 31.72
C PRO A 27 39.33 28.74 30.83
N ALA A 28 39.16 27.41 30.90
CA ALA A 28 39.63 26.51 29.85
C ALA A 28 38.76 26.72 28.61
N GLN A 29 39.35 27.26 27.55
CA GLN A 29 38.73 27.35 26.24
C GLN A 29 38.30 25.96 25.78
N HIS A 30 37.02 25.67 25.87
CA HIS A 30 36.43 24.53 25.17
C HIS A 30 36.27 24.98 23.72
N THR A 31 37.21 24.56 22.88
CA THR A 31 36.96 24.52 21.44
C THR A 31 35.73 23.65 21.24
N ALA A 32 34.63 24.27 20.82
CA ALA A 32 33.47 23.56 20.33
C ALA A 32 33.94 22.75 19.12
N GLY A 33 34.26 21.48 19.35
CA GLY A 33 34.41 20.51 18.29
C GLY A 33 33.07 20.46 17.58
N THR A 34 32.99 21.06 16.40
CA THR A 34 31.97 20.74 15.42
C THR A 34 32.04 19.23 15.22
N VAL A 35 31.12 18.50 15.85
CA VAL A 35 30.79 17.16 15.41
C VAL A 35 30.28 17.38 13.99
N ALA A 36 31.12 17.04 13.01
CA ALA A 36 30.69 16.96 11.63
C ALA A 36 29.51 16.00 11.65
N ALA A 37 28.30 16.51 11.44
CA ALA A 37 27.17 15.68 11.08
C ALA A 37 27.64 14.86 9.90
N SER A 38 27.74 13.55 10.08
CA SER A 38 28.00 12.62 8.99
C SER A 38 26.94 12.92 7.93
N THR A 39 27.34 13.58 6.85
CA THR A 39 26.45 13.83 5.72
C THR A 39 26.21 12.49 5.06
N VAL A 40 25.21 11.75 5.53
CA VAL A 40 24.56 10.74 4.70
C VAL A 40 24.14 11.49 3.45
N SER A 41 24.65 11.11 2.28
CA SER A 41 24.32 11.81 1.05
C SER A 41 22.81 11.73 0.87
N SER A 42 22.11 12.84 1.06
CA SER A 42 20.73 12.95 0.62
C SER A 42 20.76 12.76 -0.90
N ASP A 43 20.10 11.73 -1.40
CA ASP A 43 19.97 11.54 -2.83
C ASP A 43 19.40 12.82 -3.45
N SER A 44 20.03 13.34 -4.51
CA SER A 44 19.45 14.47 -5.21
C SER A 44 18.11 14.02 -5.80
N ALA A 45 17.02 14.74 -5.50
CA ALA A 45 15.70 14.44 -6.05
C ALA A 45 15.73 14.34 -7.59
N SER A 46 16.56 15.16 -8.25
CA SER A 46 16.73 15.12 -9.70
C SER A 46 17.43 13.85 -10.19
N ALA A 47 18.43 13.35 -9.46
CA ALA A 47 19.16 12.14 -9.82
C ALA A 47 18.29 10.89 -9.61
N LEU A 48 17.56 10.84 -8.49
CA LEU A 48 16.60 9.78 -8.21
C LEU A 48 15.44 9.79 -9.22
N ARG A 49 14.93 10.97 -9.59
CA ARG A 49 13.93 11.09 -10.66
C ARG A 49 14.47 10.61 -12.01
N ALA A 50 15.69 10.96 -12.36
CA ALA A 50 16.30 10.52 -13.62
C ALA A 50 16.40 8.98 -13.70
N SER A 51 16.82 8.33 -12.60
CA SER A 51 16.93 6.86 -12.56
C SER A 51 15.58 6.14 -12.61
N ILE A 52 14.52 6.77 -12.08
CA ILE A 52 13.14 6.29 -12.24
C ILE A 52 12.72 6.36 -13.71
N LEU A 53 12.91 7.51 -14.36
CA LEU A 53 12.47 7.72 -15.73
C LEU A 53 13.24 6.82 -16.72
N ASP A 54 14.55 6.67 -16.59
CA ASP A 54 15.33 5.85 -17.53
C ASP A 54 15.30 4.32 -17.22
N GLY A 55 14.64 3.91 -16.13
CA GLY A 55 14.54 2.51 -15.71
C GLY A 55 15.84 1.94 -15.10
N SER A 56 16.77 2.80 -14.69
CA SER A 56 18.03 2.40 -14.05
C SER A 56 17.97 2.39 -12.52
N LEU A 57 16.85 2.79 -11.91
CA LEU A 57 16.65 2.84 -10.45
C LEU A 57 17.23 1.62 -9.74
N TRP A 58 16.86 0.42 -10.19
CA TRP A 58 17.25 -0.85 -9.57
C TRP A 58 18.71 -1.26 -9.80
N ARG A 59 19.45 -0.56 -10.66
CA ARG A 59 20.90 -0.76 -10.81
C ARG A 59 21.68 -0.12 -9.67
N THR A 60 21.08 0.85 -8.99
CA THR A 60 21.78 1.73 -8.03
C THR A 60 21.11 1.78 -6.66
N HIS A 61 19.81 1.50 -6.59
CA HIS A 61 19.03 1.55 -5.35
C HIS A 61 18.40 0.19 -5.06
N LYS A 62 18.15 -0.05 -3.78
CA LYS A 62 17.40 -1.23 -3.28
C LYS A 62 16.04 -0.78 -2.77
N VAL A 63 15.26 -1.72 -2.25
CA VAL A 63 14.02 -1.45 -1.54
C VAL A 63 14.20 -1.75 -0.05
N VAL A 64 13.82 -0.79 0.79
CA VAL A 64 13.55 -1.03 2.21
C VAL A 64 12.13 -1.58 2.30
N ASN A 65 11.99 -2.79 2.83
CA ASN A 65 10.67 -3.32 3.12
C ASN A 65 10.14 -2.66 4.41
N SER A 66 9.48 -1.52 4.22
CA SER A 66 8.96 -0.67 5.30
C SER A 66 7.65 -1.18 5.89
N CYS A 67 7.03 -2.19 5.25
CA CYS A 67 5.77 -2.78 5.70
C CYS A 67 5.81 -4.26 6.11
N ALA A 68 6.98 -4.91 6.08
CA ALA A 68 7.08 -6.31 6.46
C ALA A 68 6.77 -6.51 7.95
N GLY A 69 5.54 -6.92 8.24
CA GLY A 69 5.20 -7.58 9.49
C GLY A 69 6.07 -8.83 9.67
N PRO A 70 6.39 -9.26 10.90
CA PRO A 70 7.17 -10.46 11.08
C PRO A 70 6.47 -11.64 10.40
N LYS A 71 7.21 -12.39 9.57
CA LYS A 71 6.69 -13.51 8.74
C LYS A 71 5.86 -14.53 9.53
N LYS A 72 6.10 -14.62 10.85
CA LYS A 72 5.34 -15.44 11.79
C LYS A 72 3.85 -15.08 11.87
N TYR A 73 3.49 -13.80 11.69
CA TYR A 73 2.14 -13.29 11.96
C TYR A 73 1.24 -13.24 10.73
N ARG A 74 1.77 -13.42 9.51
CA ARG A 74 0.98 -13.63 8.28
C ARG A 74 -0.04 -12.51 7.98
N ILE A 75 0.23 -11.33 8.53
CA ILE A 75 -0.53 -10.09 8.44
C ILE A 75 0.50 -8.99 8.18
N GLY A 76 0.31 -8.22 7.11
CA GLY A 76 1.18 -7.11 6.74
C GLY A 76 0.78 -6.57 5.37
N CYS A 77 1.28 -5.39 5.05
CA CYS A 77 1.37 -4.96 3.66
C CYS A 77 2.78 -5.27 3.12
N ASP A 78 2.93 -5.34 1.82
CA ASP A 78 4.26 -5.53 1.22
C ASP A 78 4.81 -4.22 0.61
N PHE A 79 4.17 -3.07 0.89
CA PHE A 79 4.66 -1.77 0.44
C PHE A 79 6.09 -1.48 0.90
N GLY A 80 6.91 -1.03 -0.04
CA GLY A 80 8.31 -0.72 0.14
C GLY A 80 8.65 0.70 -0.25
N LEU A 81 9.79 1.16 0.26
CA LEU A 81 10.39 2.44 -0.10
C LEU A 81 11.71 2.20 -0.80
N VAL A 82 12.04 3.02 -1.80
CA VAL A 82 13.39 3.04 -2.36
C VAL A 82 14.36 3.39 -1.24
N ALA A 83 15.44 2.63 -1.12
CA ALA A 83 16.49 2.85 -0.13
C ALA A 83 17.47 3.94 -0.57
N ALA A 84 18.09 4.65 0.38
CA ALA A 84 19.09 5.68 0.10
C ALA A 84 20.33 5.10 -0.57
N SER A 85 20.98 5.89 -1.44
CA SER A 85 22.27 5.47 -2.03
C SER A 85 23.32 5.29 -0.93
N GLY A 86 23.88 4.08 -0.82
CA GLY A 86 24.89 3.73 0.18
C GLY A 86 24.38 3.16 1.51
N ASP A 87 23.08 3.23 1.80
CA ASP A 87 22.48 2.56 2.97
C ASP A 87 21.15 1.90 2.62
N ALA A 88 21.21 0.59 2.32
CA ALA A 88 20.05 -0.21 1.97
C ALA A 88 19.05 -0.46 3.12
N SER A 89 19.36 0.00 4.35
CA SER A 89 18.47 -0.12 5.50
C SER A 89 17.58 1.10 5.70
N LYS A 90 17.86 2.22 5.00
CA LYS A 90 17.18 3.50 5.19
C LYS A 90 16.43 3.91 3.93
N PRO A 91 15.20 4.42 4.06
CA PRO A 91 14.52 5.03 2.92
C PRO A 91 15.32 6.21 2.34
N ALA A 92 15.29 6.36 1.02
CA ALA A 92 15.72 7.57 0.37
C ALA A 92 14.75 8.70 0.76
N SER A 93 15.30 9.80 1.26
CA SER A 93 14.54 10.99 1.66
C SER A 93 15.06 12.21 0.93
N THR A 94 14.14 13.05 0.47
CA THR A 94 14.42 14.20 -0.40
C THR A 94 13.66 15.43 0.08
N THR A 95 14.14 16.62 -0.27
CA THR A 95 13.45 17.88 0.08
C THR A 95 12.29 18.22 -0.87
N GLU A 96 12.29 17.61 -2.05
CA GLU A 96 11.28 17.76 -3.10
C GLU A 96 10.92 16.39 -3.67
N PRO A 97 9.71 16.20 -4.24
CA PRO A 97 9.31 14.92 -4.82
C PRO A 97 10.27 14.44 -5.92
N ALA A 98 10.88 13.27 -5.71
CA ALA A 98 11.66 12.59 -6.74
C ALA A 98 10.81 11.64 -7.61
N GLY A 99 9.76 11.06 -7.04
CA GLY A 99 8.95 10.05 -7.69
C GLY A 99 7.97 10.59 -8.74
N LEU A 100 7.28 9.67 -9.40
CA LEU A 100 6.18 9.92 -10.31
C LEU A 100 4.97 10.42 -9.52
N GLY A 101 4.45 11.59 -9.90
CA GLY A 101 3.31 12.22 -9.24
C GLY A 101 2.02 12.21 -10.08
N PRO A 102 0.96 12.91 -9.61
CA PRO A 102 -0.35 12.94 -10.27
C PRO A 102 -0.29 13.28 -11.77
N TYR A 103 0.57 14.23 -12.16
CA TYR A 103 0.71 14.65 -13.56
C TYR A 103 1.41 13.61 -14.43
N ASP A 104 2.40 12.90 -13.88
CA ASP A 104 3.07 11.79 -14.57
C ASP A 104 2.07 10.65 -14.81
N LEU A 105 1.32 10.26 -13.78
CA LEU A 105 0.31 9.21 -13.87
C LEU A 105 -0.84 9.57 -14.83
N ALA A 106 -1.30 10.82 -14.81
CA ALA A 106 -2.31 11.30 -15.75
C ALA A 106 -1.84 11.22 -17.21
N ARG A 107 -0.56 11.54 -17.48
CA ARG A 107 0.04 11.37 -18.82
C ARG A 107 0.19 9.90 -19.18
N ALA A 108 0.76 9.09 -18.28
CA ALA A 108 1.04 7.68 -18.51
C ALA A 108 -0.21 6.87 -18.87
N PHE A 109 -1.36 7.19 -18.25
CA PHE A 109 -2.63 6.51 -18.46
C PHE A 109 -3.63 7.32 -19.30
N HIS A 110 -3.16 8.35 -20.01
CA HIS A 110 -3.95 9.18 -20.93
C HIS A 110 -5.27 9.69 -20.32
N LEU A 111 -5.22 10.14 -19.07
CA LEU A 111 -6.42 10.60 -18.36
C LEU A 111 -6.90 11.95 -18.92
N PRO A 112 -8.21 12.14 -19.10
CA PRO A 112 -8.75 13.42 -19.57
C PRO A 112 -8.54 14.51 -18.52
N ALA A 113 -8.29 15.75 -18.93
CA ALA A 113 -8.01 16.89 -18.02
C ALA A 113 -9.11 17.16 -16.96
N GLY A 114 -10.34 16.66 -17.17
CA GLY A 114 -11.43 16.76 -16.19
C GLY A 114 -11.17 15.93 -14.93
N LYS A 115 -11.34 16.56 -13.77
CA LYS A 115 -11.12 15.98 -12.42
C LYS A 115 -12.21 14.99 -11.96
N GLY A 116 -13.23 14.73 -12.78
CA GLY A 116 -14.40 13.91 -12.44
C GLY A 116 -15.48 14.69 -11.68
N LYS A 117 -16.66 14.06 -11.51
CA LYS A 117 -17.82 14.66 -10.81
C LYS A 117 -17.71 14.59 -9.27
N GLY A 118 -16.59 14.08 -8.74
CA GLY A 118 -16.45 13.73 -7.33
C GLY A 118 -17.14 12.41 -7.00
N GLY A 119 -17.32 12.16 -5.71
CA GLY A 119 -17.75 10.87 -5.14
C GLY A 119 -16.86 10.54 -3.94
N THR A 120 -17.05 9.39 -3.31
CA THR A 120 -16.26 9.00 -2.14
C THR A 120 -15.46 7.74 -2.45
N VAL A 121 -14.15 7.77 -2.25
CA VAL A 121 -13.33 6.56 -2.22
C VAL A 121 -13.16 6.14 -0.76
N GLY A 122 -13.56 4.92 -0.45
CA GLY A 122 -13.27 4.26 0.82
C GLY A 122 -11.88 3.62 0.79
N ILE A 123 -11.08 3.85 1.83
CA ILE A 123 -9.82 3.15 2.08
C ILE A 123 -10.01 2.34 3.35
N VAL A 124 -9.76 1.03 3.26
CA VAL A 124 -9.76 0.12 4.40
C VAL A 124 -8.32 -0.13 4.80
N THR A 125 -7.99 0.16 6.04
CA THR A 125 -6.62 0.07 6.58
C THR A 125 -6.63 -0.37 8.04
N MET A 126 -5.45 -0.64 8.60
CA MET A 126 -5.27 -0.96 10.02
C MET A 126 -4.49 0.15 10.73
N ALA A 127 -4.72 0.28 12.04
CA ALA A 127 -4.15 1.32 12.90
C ALA A 127 -4.60 2.75 12.59
N HIS A 128 -4.46 3.62 13.60
CA HIS A 128 -4.74 5.05 13.44
C HIS A 128 -3.54 5.81 12.90
N TYR A 129 -3.76 6.65 11.89
CA TYR A 129 -2.74 7.51 11.28
C TYR A 129 -2.90 8.99 11.74
N PRO A 130 -2.16 9.44 12.77
CA PRO A 130 -2.42 10.75 13.38
C PRO A 130 -2.04 11.96 12.54
N SER A 131 -1.04 11.85 11.66
CA SER A 131 -0.61 12.95 10.77
C SER A 131 -1.29 12.91 9.40
N LEU A 132 -2.26 12.02 9.17
CA LEU A 132 -2.88 11.80 7.86
C LEU A 132 -3.32 13.12 7.20
N GLU A 133 -4.07 13.96 7.92
CA GLU A 133 -4.57 15.22 7.35
C GLU A 133 -3.44 16.21 7.02
N SER A 134 -2.39 16.30 7.85
CA SER A 134 -1.26 17.20 7.60
C SER A 134 -0.38 16.73 6.44
N ASP A 135 -0.13 15.42 6.36
CA ASP A 135 0.72 14.83 5.31
C ASP A 135 -0.02 14.88 3.95
N LEU A 136 -1.32 14.54 3.94
CA LEU A 136 -2.17 14.71 2.77
C LEU A 136 -2.24 16.17 2.31
N ALA A 137 -2.26 17.14 3.24
CA ALA A 137 -2.23 18.55 2.90
C ALA A 137 -0.91 18.97 2.24
N ALA A 138 0.23 18.48 2.72
CA ALA A 138 1.54 18.73 2.11
C ALA A 138 1.61 18.16 0.69
N TYR A 139 1.18 16.90 0.50
CA TYR A 139 1.13 16.27 -0.81
C TYR A 139 0.24 17.04 -1.79
N ARG A 140 -1.00 17.35 -1.39
CA ARG A 140 -1.97 18.02 -2.27
C ARG A 140 -1.54 19.45 -2.58
N LYS A 141 -0.91 20.15 -1.64
CA LYS A 141 -0.33 21.49 -1.87
C LYS A 141 0.79 21.44 -2.90
N GLN A 142 1.71 20.48 -2.79
CA GLN A 142 2.83 20.32 -3.73
C GLN A 142 2.36 20.18 -5.17
N TYR A 143 1.26 19.44 -5.38
CA TYR A 143 0.71 19.19 -6.72
C TYR A 143 -0.40 20.14 -7.13
N GLY A 144 -0.70 21.19 -6.35
CA GLY A 144 -1.78 22.14 -6.67
C GLY A 144 -3.18 21.51 -6.71
N LEU A 145 -3.39 20.45 -5.94
CA LEU A 145 -4.68 19.77 -5.79
C LEU A 145 -5.54 20.48 -4.73
N PRO A 146 -6.89 20.46 -4.84
CA PRO A 146 -7.77 21.10 -3.85
C PRO A 146 -7.50 20.58 -2.43
N ALA A 147 -7.63 21.38 -1.37
CA ALA A 147 -7.43 20.87 -0.01
C ALA A 147 -8.41 19.73 0.33
N CYS A 148 -7.96 18.71 1.06
CA CYS A 148 -8.81 17.63 1.54
C CYS A 148 -8.66 17.48 3.06
N THR A 149 -9.63 18.01 3.80
CA THR A 149 -9.56 18.12 5.27
C THR A 149 -10.83 17.60 5.92
N ALA A 150 -10.77 17.30 7.22
CA ALA A 150 -11.98 17.03 7.99
C ALA A 150 -12.92 18.25 8.00
N ALA A 151 -12.35 19.45 8.12
CA ALA A 151 -13.09 20.71 8.20
C ALA A 151 -13.90 21.02 6.93
N ASN A 152 -13.37 20.71 5.75
CA ASN A 152 -14.09 20.91 4.49
C ASN A 152 -14.91 19.69 4.03
N GLY A 153 -14.93 18.62 4.84
CA GLY A 153 -15.68 17.40 4.59
C GLY A 153 -15.17 16.56 3.42
N CYS A 154 -13.97 16.84 2.91
CA CYS A 154 -13.33 16.01 1.91
C CYS A 154 -12.74 14.74 2.54
N LEU A 155 -12.11 14.86 3.71
CA LEU A 155 -11.54 13.74 4.44
C LEU A 155 -12.47 13.35 5.60
N LYS A 156 -12.69 12.05 5.77
CA LYS A 156 -13.35 11.48 6.95
C LYS A 156 -12.58 10.24 7.40
N VAL A 157 -12.22 10.18 8.68
CA VAL A 157 -11.54 9.04 9.29
C VAL A 157 -12.46 8.44 10.37
N VAL A 158 -12.70 7.14 10.31
CA VAL A 158 -13.57 6.40 11.25
C VAL A 158 -12.96 5.06 11.61
N GLY A 159 -13.41 4.47 12.73
CA GLY A 159 -13.10 3.07 13.02
C GLY A 159 -13.94 2.11 12.17
N GLU A 160 -13.57 0.83 12.16
CA GLU A 160 -14.25 -0.23 11.39
C GLU A 160 -15.77 -0.35 11.62
N ASN A 161 -16.29 0.16 12.73
CA ASN A 161 -17.73 0.18 13.06
C ASN A 161 -18.41 1.52 12.74
N GLY A 162 -17.71 2.44 12.07
CA GLY A 162 -18.17 3.78 11.69
C GLY A 162 -18.08 4.83 12.81
N GLY A 163 -17.57 4.44 13.97
CA GLY A 163 -17.36 5.29 15.14
C GLY A 163 -15.98 5.95 15.15
N LYS A 164 -15.48 6.23 16.35
CA LYS A 164 -14.12 6.77 16.52
C LYS A 164 -13.08 5.76 16.00
N PRO A 165 -12.00 6.23 15.37
CA PRO A 165 -10.90 5.36 15.00
C PRO A 165 -10.21 4.74 16.23
N PRO A 166 -9.44 3.65 16.04
CA PRO A 166 -8.74 2.98 17.14
C PRO A 166 -7.75 3.92 17.84
N ALA A 167 -7.44 3.64 19.11
CA ALA A 167 -6.47 4.45 19.85
C ALA A 167 -5.05 4.27 19.30
N THR A 168 -4.26 5.34 19.28
CA THR A 168 -2.85 5.35 18.83
C THR A 168 -1.90 4.60 19.75
N THR A 169 -2.28 4.43 21.02
CA THR A 169 -1.36 3.90 22.05
C THR A 169 -1.23 2.41 21.94
N VAL A 170 -0.24 2.02 21.16
CA VAL A 170 0.23 0.68 21.06
C VAL A 170 1.47 0.56 21.94
N ARG A 171 1.33 0.05 23.17
CA ARG A 171 2.39 0.02 24.20
C ARG A 171 3.45 -1.06 24.01
N LEU A 172 3.32 -1.91 22.99
CA LEU A 172 4.25 -3.00 22.71
C LEU A 172 5.06 -2.69 21.44
N PRO A 173 6.41 -2.79 21.46
CA PRO A 173 7.26 -2.43 20.32
C PRO A 173 6.87 -3.08 18.99
N LEU A 174 6.53 -4.39 19.00
CA LEU A 174 6.07 -5.11 17.82
C LEU A 174 4.83 -4.48 17.20
N LEU A 175 3.87 -4.14 18.03
CA LEU A 175 2.61 -3.59 17.58
C LEU A 175 2.81 -2.14 17.07
N SER A 176 3.73 -1.38 17.66
CA SER A 176 4.07 -0.03 17.20
C SER A 176 4.70 -0.04 15.81
N GLN A 177 5.54 -1.05 15.52
CA GLN A 177 6.11 -1.26 14.19
C GLN A 177 5.03 -1.63 13.17
N LEU A 178 4.13 -2.56 13.51
CA LEU A 178 3.00 -2.91 12.63
C LEU A 178 2.10 -1.69 12.36
N ALA A 179 1.77 -0.90 13.39
CA ALA A 179 0.98 0.31 13.22
C ALA A 179 1.65 1.30 12.25
N GLN A 180 2.93 1.57 12.44
CA GLN A 180 3.73 2.43 11.56
C GLN A 180 3.74 1.94 10.10
N SER A 181 3.86 0.65 9.89
CA SER A 181 3.81 0.03 8.56
C SER A 181 2.46 0.30 7.87
N TYR A 182 1.34 0.19 8.58
CA TYR A 182 0.02 0.49 8.01
C TYR A 182 -0.27 1.98 7.85
N THR A 183 0.31 2.85 8.68
CA THR A 183 0.16 4.30 8.47
C THR A 183 0.90 4.76 7.21
N LEU A 184 2.07 4.18 6.92
CA LEU A 184 2.79 4.43 5.67
C LEU A 184 1.99 3.95 4.44
N GLU A 185 1.37 2.77 4.52
CA GLU A 185 0.42 2.28 3.51
C GLU A 185 -0.75 3.24 3.32
N THR A 186 -1.33 3.72 4.43
CA THR A 186 -2.44 4.67 4.40
C THR A 186 -2.03 6.00 3.75
N ALA A 187 -0.80 6.46 3.95
CA ALA A 187 -0.26 7.64 3.28
C ALA A 187 -0.25 7.44 1.74
N MET A 188 0.31 6.33 1.26
CA MET A 188 0.28 5.98 -0.16
C MET A 188 -1.16 5.91 -0.70
N ASP A 189 -2.08 5.30 0.04
CA ASP A 189 -3.47 5.14 -0.36
C ASP A 189 -4.18 6.50 -0.60
N VAL A 190 -4.12 7.41 0.37
CA VAL A 190 -4.81 8.71 0.27
C VAL A 190 -4.19 9.60 -0.81
N GLU A 191 -2.89 9.46 -1.05
CA GLU A 191 -2.16 10.18 -2.09
C GLU A 191 -2.48 9.66 -3.49
N MET A 192 -2.58 8.34 -3.66
CA MET A 192 -2.97 7.75 -4.94
C MET A 192 -4.43 8.00 -5.29
N VAL A 193 -5.33 8.02 -4.29
CA VAL A 193 -6.71 8.52 -4.51
C VAL A 193 -6.67 9.99 -4.96
N SER A 194 -5.83 10.82 -4.34
CA SER A 194 -5.67 12.22 -4.72
C SER A 194 -5.14 12.40 -6.14
N ALA A 195 -4.20 11.54 -6.56
CA ALA A 195 -3.66 11.52 -7.91
C ALA A 195 -4.70 11.09 -8.97
N ALA A 196 -5.49 10.05 -8.66
CA ALA A 196 -6.49 9.50 -9.57
C ALA A 196 -7.75 10.36 -9.65
N CYS A 197 -8.28 10.78 -8.51
CA CYS A 197 -9.51 11.55 -8.37
C CYS A 197 -9.38 12.72 -7.38
N PRO A 198 -8.81 13.86 -7.82
CA PRO A 198 -8.55 14.99 -6.92
C PRO A 198 -9.82 15.70 -6.43
N ASN A 199 -10.99 15.45 -7.05
CA ASN A 199 -12.29 15.95 -6.59
C ASN A 199 -13.07 14.93 -5.76
N CYS A 200 -12.56 13.71 -5.60
CA CYS A 200 -13.17 12.72 -4.74
C CYS A 200 -12.96 13.10 -3.27
N LYS A 201 -13.93 12.74 -2.44
CA LYS A 201 -13.82 12.65 -0.99
C LYS A 201 -13.11 11.35 -0.63
N ILE A 202 -12.42 11.36 0.50
CA ILE A 202 -11.67 10.23 1.02
C ILE A 202 -12.29 9.83 2.35
N LEU A 203 -12.76 8.58 2.44
CA LEU A 203 -13.23 7.96 3.66
C LEU A 203 -12.22 6.89 4.08
N VAL A 204 -11.49 7.11 5.16
CA VAL A 204 -10.56 6.13 5.72
C VAL A 204 -11.26 5.38 6.86
N VAL A 205 -11.30 4.05 6.76
CA VAL A 205 -11.88 3.15 7.75
C VAL A 205 -10.77 2.33 8.37
N GLU A 206 -10.44 2.64 9.62
CA GLU A 206 -9.30 2.09 10.34
C GLU A 206 -9.74 0.93 11.26
N GLN A 207 -9.11 -0.22 11.07
CA GLN A 207 -9.28 -1.41 11.90
C GLN A 207 -8.32 -1.38 13.09
N PRO A 208 -8.72 -1.96 14.24
CA PRO A 208 -7.80 -2.14 15.35
C PRO A 208 -6.73 -3.19 15.01
N ILE A 209 -5.51 -2.99 15.51
CA ILE A 209 -4.51 -4.05 15.58
C ILE A 209 -4.67 -4.72 16.95
N GLU A 210 -5.27 -5.91 16.98
CA GLU A 210 -5.53 -6.64 18.22
C GLU A 210 -4.51 -7.77 18.42
N PRO A 211 -4.00 -7.97 19.65
CA PRO A 211 -3.14 -9.12 19.98
C PRO A 211 -3.78 -10.47 19.65
N ALA A 212 -5.12 -10.57 19.74
CA ALA A 212 -5.87 -11.78 19.39
C ALA A 212 -5.75 -12.10 17.90
N SER A 213 -5.86 -11.10 17.02
CA SER A 213 -5.70 -11.27 15.57
C SER A 213 -4.28 -11.70 15.22
N ILE A 214 -3.28 -11.09 15.86
CA ILE A 214 -1.87 -11.48 15.68
C ILE A 214 -1.61 -12.92 16.15
N ALA A 215 -2.19 -13.32 17.27
CA ALA A 215 -2.09 -14.68 17.79
C ALA A 215 -2.80 -15.70 16.87
N ALA A 216 -3.99 -15.36 16.39
CA ALA A 216 -4.79 -16.18 15.48
C ALA A 216 -4.07 -16.34 14.13
N GLY A 217 -3.55 -15.27 13.54
CA GLY A 217 -2.73 -15.30 12.32
C GLY A 217 -1.47 -16.16 12.49
N ALA A 218 -0.78 -16.05 13.63
CA ALA A 218 0.38 -16.92 13.93
C ALA A 218 0.00 -18.40 14.11
N ALA A 219 -1.20 -18.69 14.58
CA ALA A 219 -1.77 -20.04 14.64
C ALA A 219 -2.40 -20.49 13.31
N GLY A 220 -2.42 -19.61 12.30
CA GLY A 220 -2.98 -19.81 10.97
C GLY A 220 -4.51 -19.90 10.92
N PHE A 221 -5.17 -19.12 11.78
CA PHE A 221 -6.60 -18.84 11.74
C PHE A 221 -6.85 -17.36 11.39
N PRO A 222 -6.68 -16.95 10.11
CA PRO A 222 -6.82 -15.55 9.71
C PRO A 222 -8.29 -15.05 9.66
N GLN A 223 -9.26 -15.88 10.08
CA GLN A 223 -10.69 -15.58 9.99
C GLN A 223 -11.03 -14.24 10.67
N LEU A 224 -10.35 -13.92 11.78
CA LEU A 224 -10.60 -12.69 12.51
C LEU A 224 -10.18 -11.45 11.70
N ASP A 225 -9.02 -11.47 11.07
CA ASP A 225 -8.55 -10.37 10.21
C ASP A 225 -9.47 -10.18 9.00
N ALA A 226 -9.86 -11.27 8.33
CA ALA A 226 -10.78 -11.22 7.20
C ALA A 226 -12.18 -10.72 7.62
N GLN A 227 -12.60 -11.04 8.85
CA GLN A 227 -13.84 -10.53 9.45
C GLN A 227 -13.78 -9.01 9.69
N HIS A 228 -12.68 -8.50 10.22
CA HIS A 228 -12.42 -7.07 10.40
C HIS A 228 -12.38 -6.34 9.05
N GLU A 229 -11.71 -6.89 8.05
CA GLU A 229 -11.62 -6.28 6.72
C GLU A 229 -12.98 -6.19 6.05
N ALA A 230 -13.78 -7.26 6.13
CA ALA A 230 -15.14 -7.25 5.62
C ALA A 230 -16.06 -6.31 6.42
N ASN A 231 -15.84 -6.13 7.73
CA ASN A 231 -16.58 -5.14 8.53
C ASN A 231 -16.24 -3.72 8.08
N ALA A 232 -14.95 -3.41 7.95
CA ALA A 232 -14.47 -2.11 7.51
C ALA A 232 -14.93 -1.77 6.08
N THR A 233 -14.87 -2.74 5.16
CA THR A 233 -15.40 -2.63 3.79
C THR A 233 -16.90 -2.30 3.80
N ASN A 234 -17.69 -3.04 4.57
CA ASN A 234 -19.13 -2.79 4.69
C ASN A 234 -19.44 -1.43 5.33
N THR A 235 -18.64 -1.00 6.30
CA THR A 235 -18.74 0.32 6.91
C THR A 235 -18.42 1.42 5.90
N ALA A 236 -17.38 1.27 5.08
CA ALA A 236 -17.06 2.22 4.03
C ALA A 236 -18.24 2.40 3.07
N ILE A 237 -18.80 1.29 2.60
CA ILE A 237 -19.97 1.26 1.70
C ILE A 237 -21.20 1.89 2.37
N LYS A 238 -21.51 1.50 3.60
CA LYS A 238 -22.63 2.06 4.39
C LYS A 238 -22.51 3.57 4.60
N LEU A 239 -21.29 4.08 4.71
CA LEU A 239 -20.99 5.51 4.85
C LEU A 239 -20.89 6.25 3.52
N GLY A 240 -21.16 5.58 2.40
CA GLY A 240 -21.32 6.20 1.08
C GLY A 240 -20.08 6.13 0.19
N ALA A 241 -19.19 5.15 0.39
CA ALA A 241 -18.11 4.88 -0.56
C ALA A 241 -18.68 4.42 -1.91
N ASP A 242 -18.25 5.07 -2.99
CA ASP A 242 -18.55 4.72 -4.38
C ASP A 242 -17.56 3.68 -4.94
N ALA A 243 -16.40 3.53 -4.31
CA ALA A 243 -15.41 2.47 -4.52
C ALA A 243 -14.66 2.22 -3.20
N VAL A 244 -14.15 1.01 -2.99
CA VAL A 244 -13.33 0.67 -1.82
C VAL A 244 -11.96 0.14 -2.28
N SER A 245 -10.89 0.63 -1.64
CA SER A 245 -9.52 0.16 -1.82
C SER A 245 -9.04 -0.59 -0.58
N ILE A 246 -8.35 -1.70 -0.80
CA ILE A 246 -7.65 -2.51 0.21
C ILE A 246 -6.22 -2.75 -0.29
N SER A 247 -5.22 -2.27 0.45
CA SER A 247 -3.81 -2.30 0.03
C SER A 247 -2.92 -3.19 0.89
N TYR A 248 -3.53 -3.98 1.77
CA TYR A 248 -2.86 -5.05 2.51
C TYR A 248 -3.50 -6.39 2.16
N PHE A 249 -2.88 -7.47 2.59
CA PHE A 249 -3.38 -8.82 2.33
C PHE A 249 -3.34 -9.66 3.59
N ILE A 250 -4.11 -10.74 3.53
CA ILE A 250 -4.07 -11.82 4.51
C ILE A 250 -3.55 -13.03 3.71
N GLY A 251 -2.34 -13.51 4.02
CA GLY A 251 -1.47 -14.43 3.23
C GLY A 251 -0.51 -15.20 4.15
N ASN A 252 0.00 -16.41 3.97
CA ASN A 252 0.10 -17.43 2.92
C ASN A 252 0.06 -18.80 3.66
N GLY A 253 -0.66 -19.81 3.16
CA GLY A 253 -0.53 -21.20 3.62
C GLY A 253 -1.63 -21.87 4.45
N MET A 254 -2.83 -21.31 4.66
CA MET A 254 -3.98 -22.04 5.30
C MET A 254 -5.38 -21.55 4.86
N GLN A 255 -5.55 -20.97 3.67
CA GLN A 255 -6.74 -20.16 3.33
C GLN A 255 -7.89 -20.87 2.62
N SER A 256 -7.78 -22.18 2.38
CA SER A 256 -8.90 -22.92 1.81
C SER A 256 -10.16 -22.73 2.64
N ASN A 257 -10.05 -22.58 3.96
CA ASN A 257 -11.17 -22.31 4.84
C ASN A 257 -11.77 -20.91 4.63
N ILE A 258 -11.05 -19.80 4.74
CA ILE A 258 -11.65 -18.44 4.63
C ILE A 258 -12.29 -18.19 3.24
N LEU A 259 -11.66 -18.71 2.19
CA LEU A 259 -12.16 -18.54 0.82
C LEU A 259 -13.37 -19.43 0.50
N THR A 260 -13.61 -20.51 1.27
CA THR A 260 -14.70 -21.47 0.99
C THR A 260 -15.68 -21.69 2.14
N GLU A 261 -15.41 -21.20 3.35
CA GLU A 261 -16.24 -21.38 4.53
C GLU A 261 -17.19 -20.19 4.74
N GLY A 262 -18.47 -20.50 4.73
CA GLY A 262 -19.52 -19.69 5.33
C GLY A 262 -19.91 -18.42 4.57
N ALA A 263 -20.42 -17.43 5.32
CA ALA A 263 -20.97 -16.18 4.81
C ALA A 263 -19.91 -15.08 4.55
N LEU A 264 -18.62 -15.36 4.76
CA LEU A 264 -17.59 -14.31 4.78
C LEU A 264 -17.24 -13.76 3.38
N PRO A 265 -16.96 -14.59 2.34
CA PRO A 265 -16.86 -14.08 0.97
C PRO A 265 -18.08 -13.25 0.55
N GLU A 266 -19.30 -13.71 0.84
CA GLU A 266 -20.52 -12.99 0.46
C GLU A 266 -20.63 -11.59 1.12
N ARG A 267 -20.00 -11.37 2.29
CA ARG A 267 -19.93 -10.03 2.90
C ARG A 267 -19.07 -9.04 2.10
N MET A 268 -18.22 -9.54 1.22
CA MET A 268 -17.41 -8.74 0.29
C MET A 268 -18.07 -8.61 -1.08
N HIS A 269 -19.23 -9.23 -1.31
CA HIS A 269 -19.93 -9.17 -2.58
C HIS A 269 -20.89 -7.97 -2.62
N HIS A 270 -20.45 -6.88 -3.24
CA HIS A 270 -21.24 -5.64 -3.38
C HIS A 270 -21.42 -5.20 -4.83
N PRO A 271 -22.45 -5.72 -5.53
CA PRO A 271 -22.84 -5.17 -6.83
C PRO A 271 -23.15 -3.67 -6.70
N GLY A 272 -22.54 -2.87 -7.58
CA GLY A 272 -22.69 -1.41 -7.60
C GLY A 272 -21.60 -0.64 -6.87
N VAL A 273 -20.69 -1.31 -6.15
CA VAL A 273 -19.51 -0.69 -5.55
C VAL A 273 -18.27 -1.55 -5.86
N PRO A 274 -17.35 -1.11 -6.73
CA PRO A 274 -16.09 -1.82 -6.95
C PRO A 274 -15.28 -1.88 -5.65
N ILE A 275 -14.89 -3.10 -5.29
CA ILE A 275 -13.90 -3.36 -4.25
C ILE A 275 -12.62 -3.79 -4.95
N LEU A 276 -11.55 -3.04 -4.72
CA LEU A 276 -10.23 -3.27 -5.29
C LEU A 276 -9.29 -3.74 -4.18
N SER A 277 -8.43 -4.69 -4.53
CA SER A 277 -7.37 -5.15 -3.64
C SER A 277 -6.06 -5.25 -4.40
N ALA A 278 -4.98 -4.81 -3.78
CA ALA A 278 -3.63 -5.01 -4.30
C ALA A 278 -3.39 -6.51 -4.58
N ALA A 279 -2.83 -6.83 -5.74
CA ALA A 279 -2.57 -8.22 -6.13
C ALA A 279 -1.53 -8.89 -5.20
N GLY A 280 -0.64 -8.07 -4.62
CA GLY A 280 0.49 -8.46 -3.79
C GLY A 280 1.83 -8.12 -4.44
N ASP A 281 2.89 -8.15 -3.65
CA ASP A 281 4.24 -7.74 -4.10
C ASP A 281 5.25 -8.91 -4.02
N LEU A 282 4.73 -10.13 -4.15
CA LEU A 282 5.45 -11.39 -3.92
C LEU A 282 5.79 -12.14 -5.22
N GLY A 283 5.51 -11.54 -6.38
CA GLY A 283 5.63 -12.21 -7.68
C GLY A 283 4.63 -13.34 -7.86
N PHE A 284 4.98 -14.32 -8.70
CA PHE A 284 4.10 -15.46 -8.95
C PHE A 284 3.91 -16.30 -7.67
N LEU A 285 2.68 -16.30 -7.16
CA LEU A 285 2.31 -16.98 -5.92
C LEU A 285 2.28 -18.50 -6.10
N GLY A 286 1.88 -18.95 -7.30
CA GLY A 286 1.70 -20.36 -7.63
C GLY A 286 0.25 -20.71 -7.99
N THR A 287 -0.02 -22.02 -8.03
CA THR A 287 -1.32 -22.58 -8.43
C THR A 287 -1.81 -23.65 -7.45
N LYS A 288 -1.28 -23.69 -6.23
CA LYS A 288 -1.63 -24.69 -5.21
C LYS A 288 -2.49 -24.06 -4.12
N PRO A 289 -3.24 -24.85 -3.32
CA PRO A 289 -4.13 -24.30 -2.30
C PRO A 289 -3.45 -23.39 -1.26
N LYS A 290 -2.15 -23.63 -1.01
CA LYS A 290 -1.35 -22.83 -0.09
C LYS A 290 -1.04 -21.43 -0.63
N ASP A 291 -1.00 -21.27 -1.96
CA ASP A 291 -0.56 -20.07 -2.70
C ASP A 291 -1.68 -19.01 -2.84
N GLN A 292 -2.75 -19.17 -2.06
CA GLN A 292 -3.94 -18.33 -2.12
C GLN A 292 -3.84 -17.14 -1.16
N ASN A 293 -4.41 -16.01 -1.57
CA ASN A 293 -4.42 -14.74 -0.83
C ASN A 293 -5.82 -14.11 -0.80
N TRP A 294 -6.19 -13.58 0.36
CA TRP A 294 -7.41 -12.81 0.58
C TRP A 294 -7.10 -11.30 0.62
N PRO A 295 -8.02 -10.42 0.15
CA PRO A 295 -9.29 -10.70 -0.54
C PRO A 295 -9.13 -10.73 -2.06
N GLN A 296 -7.93 -10.45 -2.57
CA GLN A 296 -7.68 -10.22 -3.99
C GLN A 296 -8.06 -11.43 -4.86
N GLN A 297 -8.21 -12.63 -4.30
CA GLN A 297 -8.70 -13.82 -5.00
C GLN A 297 -10.23 -14.01 -5.04
N LEU A 298 -11.02 -13.12 -4.46
CA LEU A 298 -12.48 -13.26 -4.51
C LEU A 298 -13.04 -12.95 -5.91
N PRO A 299 -14.03 -13.70 -6.44
CA PRO A 299 -14.54 -13.50 -7.80
C PRO A 299 -15.19 -12.13 -8.08
N PHE A 300 -15.57 -11.41 -7.03
CA PHE A 300 -16.21 -10.09 -7.07
C PHE A 300 -15.30 -8.97 -6.55
N VAL A 301 -14.03 -9.26 -6.21
CA VAL A 301 -12.99 -8.27 -5.91
C VAL A 301 -12.12 -8.11 -7.16
N ILE A 302 -11.76 -6.87 -7.47
CA ILE A 302 -10.88 -6.52 -8.57
C ILE A 302 -9.44 -6.58 -8.06
N SER A 303 -8.65 -7.52 -8.58
CA SER A 303 -7.23 -7.64 -8.28
C SER A 303 -6.43 -6.60 -9.07
N ALA A 304 -5.72 -5.72 -8.35
CA ALA A 304 -4.95 -4.60 -8.88
C ALA A 304 -3.44 -4.92 -8.88
N GLY A 305 -2.88 -5.17 -10.04
CA GLY A 305 -1.44 -5.44 -10.19
C GLY A 305 -0.61 -4.21 -10.51
N GLY A 306 0.66 -4.45 -10.81
CA GLY A 306 1.69 -3.42 -10.92
C GLY A 306 2.43 -3.40 -12.25
N VAL A 307 2.68 -2.21 -12.76
CA VAL A 307 3.63 -1.94 -13.84
C VAL A 307 4.70 -0.95 -13.40
N GLU A 308 5.86 -1.06 -14.04
CA GLU A 308 6.91 -0.06 -14.03
C GLU A 308 6.69 0.93 -15.19
N LEU A 309 6.86 2.21 -14.91
CA LEU A 309 6.74 3.30 -15.88
C LEU A 309 8.10 3.92 -16.13
N THR A 310 8.55 3.95 -17.38
CA THR A 310 9.79 4.59 -17.81
C THR A 310 9.51 5.59 -18.92
N SER A 311 10.38 6.59 -19.08
CA SER A 311 10.26 7.66 -20.04
C SER A 311 11.63 8.11 -20.56
N ALA A 312 11.77 8.20 -21.88
CA ALA A 312 12.98 8.67 -22.55
C ALA A 312 12.95 10.19 -22.85
N ASP A 313 11.82 10.87 -22.63
CA ASP A 313 11.58 12.26 -23.01
C ASP A 313 11.28 13.18 -21.80
N GLY A 314 11.75 12.79 -20.61
CA GLY A 314 11.59 13.57 -19.39
C GLY A 314 10.20 13.50 -18.76
N GLY A 315 9.45 12.43 -19.04
CA GLY A 315 8.13 12.16 -18.47
C GLY A 315 6.97 12.68 -19.31
N GLN A 316 7.18 12.98 -20.60
CA GLN A 316 6.10 13.39 -21.50
C GLN A 316 5.35 12.17 -22.04
N THR A 317 6.07 11.10 -22.36
CA THR A 317 5.53 9.80 -22.74
C THR A 317 6.10 8.69 -21.87
N PHE A 318 5.31 7.63 -21.66
CA PHE A 318 5.69 6.52 -20.79
C PHE A 318 5.56 5.17 -21.49
N THR A 319 6.61 4.36 -21.38
CA THR A 319 6.58 2.93 -21.66
C THR A 319 6.15 2.19 -20.40
N LYS A 320 5.35 1.13 -20.56
CA LYS A 320 4.95 0.24 -19.47
C LYS A 320 5.57 -1.14 -19.62
N LYS A 321 5.98 -1.70 -18.49
CA LYS A 321 6.48 -3.07 -18.38
C LYS A 321 5.90 -3.70 -17.12
N ALA A 322 5.62 -5.01 -17.14
CA ALA A 322 5.27 -5.73 -15.92
C ALA A 322 6.30 -5.47 -14.81
N TRP A 323 5.82 -5.09 -13.63
CA TRP A 323 6.69 -4.76 -12.50
C TRP A 323 7.27 -6.04 -11.89
N GLY A 324 8.60 -6.12 -11.92
CA GLY A 324 9.30 -7.39 -11.83
C GLY A 324 10.72 -7.35 -11.33
N LYS A 325 11.17 -6.25 -10.73
CA LYS A 325 12.60 -6.08 -10.48
C LYS A 325 12.88 -5.33 -9.18
N VAL A 326 13.60 -6.01 -8.28
CA VAL A 326 14.53 -5.40 -7.31
C VAL A 326 15.79 -6.28 -7.33
N GLU A 327 16.82 -5.85 -8.04
CA GLU A 327 18.14 -6.52 -8.04
C GLU A 327 18.91 -6.14 -6.76
N GLY A 328 19.67 -7.07 -6.18
CA GLY A 328 20.67 -6.73 -5.15
C GLY A 328 20.59 -7.43 -3.79
N GLY A 329 20.29 -8.73 -3.75
CA GLY A 329 20.51 -9.58 -2.56
C GLY A 329 19.56 -9.35 -1.38
N GLN A 330 18.44 -8.66 -1.59
CA GLN A 330 17.29 -8.58 -0.68
C GLN A 330 16.00 -8.95 -1.43
N LYS A 331 14.94 -9.31 -0.69
CA LYS A 331 13.67 -9.91 -1.15
C LYS A 331 13.19 -9.31 -2.49
N TYR A 332 13.08 -10.17 -3.50
CA TYR A 332 12.46 -9.86 -4.80
C TYR A 332 11.01 -9.37 -4.57
N MET A 333 10.73 -8.13 -4.99
CA MET A 333 9.38 -7.55 -4.99
C MET A 333 8.89 -7.34 -6.41
N SER A 334 7.67 -7.78 -6.67
CA SER A 334 7.06 -7.73 -8.00
C SER A 334 5.56 -7.95 -7.93
N SER A 335 4.84 -7.50 -8.96
CA SER A 335 3.38 -7.63 -9.07
C SER A 335 2.97 -9.10 -8.92
N SER A 336 2.11 -9.41 -7.96
CA SER A 336 1.70 -10.80 -7.77
C SER A 336 0.72 -11.29 -8.82
N SER A 337 0.79 -12.60 -9.08
CA SER A 337 -0.11 -13.32 -9.96
C SER A 337 -0.26 -14.76 -9.47
N GLY A 338 -1.24 -15.49 -10.00
CA GLY A 338 -1.48 -16.87 -9.59
C GLY A 338 -2.90 -17.35 -9.85
N CYS A 339 -3.17 -18.58 -9.39
CA CYS A 339 -4.47 -19.22 -9.52
C CYS A 339 -5.09 -19.48 -8.15
N SER A 340 -6.39 -19.23 -8.03
CA SER A 340 -7.19 -19.93 -7.02
C SER A 340 -7.32 -21.40 -7.42
N THR A 341 -7.54 -22.26 -6.42
CA THR A 341 -7.81 -23.70 -6.63
C THR A 341 -9.24 -24.10 -6.25
N THR A 342 -10.03 -23.15 -5.74
CA THR A 342 -11.36 -23.42 -5.18
C THR A 342 -12.40 -22.42 -5.66
N LEU A 343 -12.00 -21.18 -5.98
CA LEU A 343 -12.93 -20.13 -6.36
C LEU A 343 -13.26 -20.19 -7.86
N PRO A 344 -14.53 -19.90 -8.24
CA PRO A 344 -14.90 -19.80 -9.64
C PRO A 344 -14.18 -18.62 -10.31
N PRO A 345 -14.14 -18.57 -11.65
CA PRO A 345 -13.60 -17.43 -12.37
C PRO A 345 -14.25 -16.12 -11.92
N ALA A 346 -13.48 -15.03 -11.94
CA ALA A 346 -14.01 -13.73 -11.58
C ALA A 346 -15.18 -13.33 -12.52
N ASN A 347 -16.04 -12.42 -12.07
CA ASN A 347 -17.21 -12.03 -12.86
C ASN A 347 -16.80 -11.54 -14.25
N ARG A 348 -17.20 -12.29 -15.30
CA ARG A 348 -16.84 -12.07 -16.72
C ARG A 348 -15.37 -12.29 -17.07
N GLN A 349 -14.56 -12.92 -16.22
CA GLN A 349 -13.24 -13.39 -16.62
C GLN A 349 -13.37 -14.31 -17.84
N PRO A 350 -12.60 -14.08 -18.92
CA PRO A 350 -12.72 -14.89 -20.13
C PRO A 350 -12.49 -16.37 -19.85
N ALA A 351 -13.28 -17.25 -20.49
CA ALA A 351 -13.12 -18.69 -20.31
C ALA A 351 -11.72 -19.19 -20.73
N SER A 352 -11.05 -18.51 -21.66
CA SER A 352 -9.65 -18.77 -22.01
C SER A 352 -8.69 -18.51 -20.86
N VAL A 353 -8.92 -17.43 -20.09
CA VAL A 353 -8.14 -17.09 -18.91
C VAL A 353 -8.39 -18.09 -17.80
N ALA A 354 -9.67 -18.39 -17.51
CA ALA A 354 -10.03 -19.38 -16.50
C ALA A 354 -9.39 -20.76 -16.77
N ARG A 355 -9.28 -21.19 -18.03
CA ARG A 355 -8.63 -22.46 -18.40
C ARG A 355 -7.16 -22.53 -18.02
N ILE A 356 -6.43 -21.40 -17.98
CA ILE A 356 -5.04 -21.35 -17.50
C ILE A 356 -4.96 -21.85 -16.05
N CYS A 357 -5.97 -21.51 -15.26
CA CYS A 357 -6.15 -21.93 -13.87
C CYS A 357 -7.13 -23.10 -13.73
N GLN A 358 -7.22 -24.00 -14.71
CA GLN A 358 -8.04 -25.22 -14.65
C GLN A 358 -9.54 -24.95 -14.38
N GLY A 359 -10.05 -23.80 -14.84
CA GLY A 359 -11.44 -23.38 -14.64
C GLY A 359 -11.67 -22.54 -13.38
N HIS A 360 -10.62 -22.19 -12.63
CA HIS A 360 -10.68 -21.34 -11.46
C HIS A 360 -10.25 -19.90 -11.75
N ARG A 361 -10.40 -19.03 -10.74
CA ARG A 361 -9.98 -17.64 -10.82
C ARG A 361 -8.48 -17.50 -11.09
N ALA A 362 -8.15 -16.77 -12.15
CA ALA A 362 -6.80 -16.28 -12.40
C ALA A 362 -6.64 -14.84 -11.86
N THR A 363 -5.45 -14.52 -11.35
CA THR A 363 -5.02 -13.16 -10.97
C THR A 363 -3.84 -12.78 -11.84
N THR A 364 -3.72 -11.53 -12.29
CA THR A 364 -4.41 -10.28 -11.87
C THR A 364 -5.56 -9.87 -12.82
N ASP A 365 -6.45 -8.93 -12.44
CA ASP A 365 -7.50 -8.41 -13.34
C ASP A 365 -7.02 -7.24 -14.21
N ILE A 366 -6.46 -6.18 -13.60
CA ILE A 366 -5.94 -4.97 -14.26
C ILE A 366 -4.78 -4.40 -13.44
N SER A 367 -3.86 -3.68 -14.05
CA SER A 367 -2.71 -3.07 -13.36
C SER A 367 -2.64 -1.55 -13.46
N ALA A 368 -1.91 -0.93 -12.53
CA ALA A 368 -1.49 0.47 -12.61
C ALA A 368 -0.03 0.59 -12.13
N ALA A 369 0.49 1.81 -11.98
CA ALA A 369 1.87 2.02 -11.57
C ALA A 369 2.12 1.45 -10.15
N ALA A 370 3.22 0.72 -9.98
CA ALA A 370 3.59 0.10 -8.71
C ALA A 370 5.04 0.39 -8.30
N SER A 371 5.75 1.25 -9.00
CA SER A 371 7.14 1.57 -8.64
C SER A 371 7.52 2.99 -9.04
N GLY A 372 8.47 3.57 -8.29
CA GLY A 372 8.99 4.90 -8.59
C GLY A 372 8.00 6.01 -8.27
N LEU A 373 7.03 5.76 -7.39
CA LEU A 373 5.95 6.71 -7.09
C LEU A 373 6.38 7.67 -5.99
N THR A 374 5.97 8.92 -6.06
CA THR A 374 6.22 9.84 -4.94
C THR A 374 5.34 9.48 -3.75
N ILE A 375 5.86 9.66 -2.55
CA ILE A 375 5.09 9.58 -1.30
C ILE A 375 5.53 10.68 -0.33
N TYR A 376 4.59 11.23 0.45
CA TYR A 376 4.89 12.10 1.59
C TYR A 376 4.39 11.48 2.90
N ASP A 377 5.30 11.22 3.84
CA ASP A 377 4.93 10.73 5.17
C ASP A 377 5.90 11.27 6.23
N THR A 378 5.33 11.81 7.31
CA THR A 378 6.08 12.33 8.45
C THR A 378 5.83 11.55 9.74
N TYR A 379 4.87 10.62 9.76
CA TYR A 379 4.52 9.93 10.99
C TYR A 379 5.48 8.83 11.34
N TRP A 380 6.04 8.95 12.54
CA TRP A 380 7.01 7.98 13.01
C TRP A 380 6.96 7.80 14.53
N PRO A 381 6.21 6.81 15.04
CA PRO A 381 5.99 6.67 16.48
C PRO A 381 7.16 6.02 17.24
N THR A 382 8.16 5.42 16.56
CA THR A 382 9.28 4.74 17.24
C THR A 382 10.64 5.31 16.85
N ALA A 383 11.49 5.62 17.83
CA ALA A 383 12.82 6.20 17.59
C ALA A 383 13.84 5.22 16.95
N SER A 384 13.49 3.93 16.87
CA SER A 384 14.39 2.84 16.45
C SER A 384 14.30 2.51 14.97
N ALA A 385 13.41 3.15 14.23
CA ALA A 385 13.25 2.91 12.82
C ALA A 385 13.68 4.20 12.07
N ASP A 386 14.21 4.09 10.86
CA ASP A 386 14.65 5.25 10.06
C ASP A 386 13.49 5.77 9.18
N PRO A 387 12.91 6.97 9.45
CA PRO A 387 11.74 7.47 8.73
C PRO A 387 12.09 8.01 7.33
N VAL A 388 11.08 8.11 6.45
CA VAL A 388 11.16 9.01 5.28
C VAL A 388 11.27 10.46 5.76
N GLY A 389 10.42 10.85 6.71
CA GLY A 389 10.45 12.18 7.34
C GLY A 389 10.11 13.33 6.38
N GLY A 390 9.34 13.05 5.34
CA GLY A 390 9.08 13.97 4.23
C GLY A 390 8.85 13.22 2.92
N TRP A 391 9.55 13.62 1.84
CA TRP A 391 9.39 13.01 0.52
C TRP A 391 10.23 11.76 0.35
N GLY A 392 9.59 10.67 -0.06
CA GLY A 392 10.23 9.41 -0.44
C GLY A 392 9.74 8.90 -1.78
N VAL A 393 10.18 7.68 -2.12
CA VAL A 393 9.74 6.99 -3.34
C VAL A 393 9.20 5.61 -2.99
N GLY A 394 7.91 5.41 -3.24
CA GLY A 394 7.15 4.20 -2.96
C GLY A 394 7.17 3.14 -4.05
N VAL A 395 6.97 1.90 -3.62
CA VAL A 395 7.01 0.68 -4.43
C VAL A 395 5.99 -0.33 -3.87
N GLY A 396 5.12 -0.89 -4.72
CA GLY A 396 4.12 -1.88 -4.37
C GLY A 396 2.82 -1.75 -5.17
N THR A 397 2.14 -2.86 -5.39
CA THR A 397 0.76 -2.91 -5.92
C THR A 397 -0.26 -2.26 -4.99
N SER A 398 0.12 -2.08 -3.72
CA SER A 398 -0.44 -1.15 -2.75
C SER A 398 -0.84 0.20 -3.37
N ALA A 399 -0.02 0.78 -4.25
CA ALA A 399 -0.36 2.05 -4.90
C ALA A 399 -1.38 1.91 -6.04
N ALA A 400 -1.45 0.74 -6.69
CA ALA A 400 -2.32 0.52 -7.84
C ALA A 400 -3.80 0.41 -7.43
N SER A 401 -4.08 -0.28 -6.31
CA SER A 401 -5.43 -0.44 -5.76
C SER A 401 -6.18 0.89 -5.52
N PRO A 402 -5.66 1.84 -4.72
CA PRO A 402 -6.30 3.12 -4.44
C PRO A 402 -6.36 4.03 -5.67
N TYR A 403 -5.36 3.96 -6.55
CA TYR A 403 -5.35 4.70 -7.80
C TYR A 403 -6.51 4.26 -8.70
N LEU A 404 -6.65 2.96 -8.94
CA LEU A 404 -7.73 2.40 -9.75
C LEU A 404 -9.11 2.63 -9.10
N ALA A 405 -9.22 2.57 -7.76
CA ALA A 405 -10.43 2.91 -7.03
C ALA A 405 -10.85 4.37 -7.31
N GLY A 406 -9.87 5.29 -7.27
CA GLY A 406 -10.07 6.68 -7.65
C GLY A 406 -10.53 6.82 -9.11
N LEU A 407 -10.01 6.03 -10.05
CA LEU A 407 -10.44 6.07 -11.45
C LEU A 407 -11.89 5.57 -11.64
N PHE A 408 -12.32 4.56 -10.88
CA PHE A 408 -13.73 4.14 -10.85
C PHE A 408 -14.66 5.28 -10.43
N VAL A 409 -14.32 5.98 -9.35
CA VAL A 409 -15.13 7.11 -8.88
C VAL A 409 -15.06 8.29 -9.85
N ARG A 410 -13.88 8.61 -10.38
CA ARG A 410 -13.70 9.67 -11.40
C ARG A 410 -14.49 9.40 -12.67
N ALA A 411 -14.61 8.13 -13.07
CA ALA A 411 -15.41 7.72 -14.22
C ALA A 411 -16.92 7.84 -13.96
N GLY A 412 -17.36 7.82 -12.70
CA GLY A 412 -18.72 8.09 -12.23
C GLY A 412 -19.70 6.95 -12.45
N ALA A 413 -19.23 5.71 -12.57
CA ALA A 413 -20.05 4.61 -13.11
C ALA A 413 -20.10 3.33 -12.24
N ALA A 414 -19.86 3.47 -10.93
CA ALA A 414 -19.82 2.36 -9.98
C ALA A 414 -21.10 1.49 -9.96
N LYS A 415 -22.29 2.08 -10.13
CA LYS A 415 -23.59 1.40 -9.92
C LYS A 415 -23.86 0.15 -10.77
N LYS A 416 -23.17 -0.04 -11.91
CA LYS A 416 -23.29 -1.28 -12.72
C LYS A 416 -22.04 -2.17 -12.66
N VAL A 417 -21.07 -1.81 -11.82
CA VAL A 417 -19.87 -2.61 -11.57
C VAL A 417 -20.26 -3.79 -10.66
N SER A 418 -19.74 -4.96 -10.96
CA SER A 418 -19.89 -6.16 -10.14
C SER A 418 -18.61 -6.96 -10.32
N GLY A 419 -17.68 -6.81 -9.38
CA GLY A 419 -16.30 -7.26 -9.56
C GLY A 419 -15.65 -6.70 -10.83
N PRO A 420 -14.78 -7.46 -11.52
CA PRO A 420 -14.04 -6.99 -12.69
C PRO A 420 -14.85 -6.97 -14.00
N ASN A 421 -16.18 -7.00 -13.92
CA ASN A 421 -17.04 -7.16 -15.09
C ASN A 421 -16.91 -6.04 -16.14
N THR A 422 -16.65 -4.80 -15.74
CA THR A 422 -16.43 -3.68 -16.66
C THR A 422 -15.04 -3.71 -17.27
N ILE A 423 -14.05 -4.20 -16.53
CA ILE A 423 -12.68 -4.38 -16.99
C ILE A 423 -12.63 -5.40 -18.14
N TYR A 424 -13.20 -6.60 -17.94
CA TYR A 424 -13.24 -7.64 -18.97
C TYR A 424 -14.15 -7.33 -20.17
N ARG A 425 -15.00 -6.31 -20.06
CA ARG A 425 -15.86 -5.84 -21.17
C ARG A 425 -15.51 -4.41 -21.58
N ALA A 426 -14.31 -3.94 -21.24
CA ALA A 426 -13.89 -2.59 -21.56
C ALA A 426 -13.97 -2.36 -23.08
N PRO A 427 -14.41 -1.18 -23.54
CA PRO A 427 -14.39 -0.85 -24.96
C PRO A 427 -12.99 -0.99 -25.54
N ARG A 428 -12.91 -1.34 -26.84
CA ARG A 428 -11.63 -1.41 -27.54
C ARG A 428 -10.86 -0.09 -27.39
N GLY A 429 -9.59 -0.18 -27.00
CA GLY A 429 -8.72 0.97 -26.81
C GLY A 429 -8.85 1.65 -25.44
N ALA A 430 -9.75 1.21 -24.55
CA ALA A 430 -9.85 1.75 -23.19
C ALA A 430 -8.80 1.17 -22.21
N ILE A 431 -8.08 0.14 -22.66
CA ILE A 431 -7.00 -0.52 -21.93
C ILE A 431 -5.81 -0.64 -22.89
N GLU A 432 -4.63 -0.31 -22.39
CA GLU A 432 -3.36 -0.51 -23.08
C GLU A 432 -2.74 -1.82 -22.58
N ASP A 433 -2.54 -2.75 -23.52
CA ASP A 433 -1.96 -4.06 -23.26
C ASP A 433 -0.45 -3.93 -22.97
N VAL A 434 0.01 -4.55 -21.88
CA VAL A 434 1.42 -4.49 -21.46
C VAL A 434 2.07 -5.82 -21.78
N THR A 435 2.80 -5.87 -22.89
CA THR A 435 3.26 -7.14 -23.46
C THR A 435 4.71 -7.49 -23.13
N THR A 436 5.33 -6.82 -22.16
CA THR A 436 6.75 -7.01 -21.84
C THR A 436 7.00 -7.04 -20.34
N GLY A 437 8.04 -7.78 -19.95
CA GLY A 437 8.43 -7.96 -18.56
C GLY A 437 7.93 -9.26 -17.96
N SER A 438 8.23 -9.44 -16.68
CA SER A 438 7.97 -10.66 -15.93
C SER A 438 7.87 -10.29 -14.46
N ASN A 439 6.99 -10.94 -13.70
CA ASN A 439 6.98 -10.83 -12.24
C ASN A 439 7.79 -11.94 -11.56
N MET A 440 8.72 -12.56 -12.29
CA MET A 440 9.73 -13.47 -11.78
C MET A 440 11.13 -13.03 -12.22
N GLU A 441 12.08 -13.12 -11.29
CA GLU A 441 13.48 -12.70 -11.49
C GLU A 441 14.11 -13.41 -12.70
N ASN A 442 13.86 -14.73 -12.79
CA ASN A 442 14.36 -15.58 -13.89
C ASN A 442 13.37 -15.71 -15.04
N GLY A 443 12.45 -14.75 -15.20
CA GLY A 443 11.49 -14.77 -16.30
C GLY A 443 10.60 -16.02 -16.27
N ALA A 444 10.43 -16.64 -17.44
CA ALA A 444 9.64 -17.85 -17.62
C ALA A 444 10.11 -19.02 -16.73
N GLU A 445 11.41 -19.15 -16.45
CA GLU A 445 11.93 -20.22 -15.60
C GLU A 445 11.40 -20.12 -14.17
N GLY A 446 11.14 -18.90 -13.69
CA GLY A 446 10.53 -18.66 -12.39
C GLY A 446 9.11 -19.20 -12.26
N CYS A 447 8.41 -19.46 -13.37
CA CYS A 447 7.08 -20.08 -13.34
C CYS A 447 7.12 -21.57 -12.95
N GLY A 448 8.28 -22.22 -12.98
CA GLY A 448 8.39 -23.67 -12.83
C GLY A 448 7.50 -24.40 -13.84
N ASP A 449 6.68 -25.33 -13.36
CA ASP A 449 5.77 -26.14 -14.20
C ASP A 449 4.46 -25.41 -14.57
N ALA A 450 4.24 -24.18 -14.08
CA ALA A 450 3.04 -23.43 -14.37
C ALA A 450 3.06 -22.80 -15.77
N PRO A 451 1.90 -22.56 -16.41
CA PRO A 451 1.83 -21.83 -17.66
C PRO A 451 2.57 -20.49 -17.59
N THR A 452 3.51 -20.25 -18.51
CA THR A 452 4.40 -19.07 -18.48
C THR A 452 3.65 -17.73 -18.55
N VAL A 453 2.47 -17.71 -19.16
CA VAL A 453 1.55 -16.56 -19.18
C VAL A 453 1.16 -16.08 -17.77
N LEU A 454 1.31 -16.91 -16.73
CA LEU A 454 1.08 -16.50 -15.36
C LEU A 454 2.20 -15.63 -14.79
N CYS A 455 3.40 -15.62 -15.39
CA CYS A 455 4.52 -14.85 -14.85
C CYS A 455 5.26 -13.97 -15.87
N VAL A 456 5.03 -14.16 -17.16
CA VAL A 456 5.63 -13.36 -18.23
C VAL A 456 4.53 -12.61 -18.97
N ALA A 457 4.71 -11.30 -19.11
CA ALA A 457 3.76 -10.47 -19.80
C ALA A 457 3.79 -10.69 -21.31
N GLY A 458 2.63 -10.57 -21.96
CA GLY A 458 2.47 -10.90 -23.37
C GLY A 458 1.12 -10.45 -23.91
N PRO A 459 0.82 -10.68 -25.20
CA PRO A 459 -0.41 -10.18 -25.80
C PRO A 459 -1.68 -10.70 -25.12
N GLY A 460 -2.58 -9.80 -24.77
CA GLY A 460 -3.88 -10.10 -24.18
C GLY A 460 -3.84 -10.12 -22.66
N TRP A 461 -4.40 -11.17 -22.07
CA TRP A 461 -4.34 -11.32 -20.61
C TRP A 461 -3.06 -12.06 -20.22
N ASP A 462 -2.34 -11.53 -19.24
CA ASP A 462 -1.25 -12.20 -18.56
C ASP A 462 -1.36 -12.06 -17.04
N GLY A 463 -0.69 -12.94 -16.31
CA GLY A 463 -0.70 -12.94 -14.85
C GLY A 463 -0.14 -11.64 -14.26
N PRO A 464 1.06 -11.16 -14.67
CA PRO A 464 1.67 -9.97 -14.08
C PRO A 464 0.83 -8.69 -14.21
N THR A 465 0.11 -8.51 -15.32
CA THR A 465 -0.58 -7.26 -15.66
C THR A 465 -2.09 -7.36 -15.86
N GLY A 466 -2.66 -8.57 -15.79
CA GLY A 466 -4.05 -8.80 -16.08
C GLY A 466 -4.37 -8.48 -17.54
N VAL A 467 -5.39 -7.67 -17.80
CA VAL A 467 -5.69 -7.19 -19.16
C VAL A 467 -4.82 -6.00 -19.61
N GLY A 468 -3.89 -5.53 -18.77
CA GLY A 468 -3.04 -4.38 -19.02
C GLY A 468 -3.33 -3.19 -18.09
N VAL A 469 -3.15 -1.97 -18.59
CA VAL A 469 -3.29 -0.73 -17.81
C VAL A 469 -4.35 0.21 -18.40
N PRO A 470 -4.88 1.18 -17.62
CA PRO A 470 -5.87 2.11 -18.13
C PRO A 470 -5.37 2.96 -19.30
N ASN A 471 -6.22 3.12 -20.31
CA ASN A 471 -6.07 4.11 -21.36
C ASN A 471 -7.28 5.06 -21.32
N GLY A 472 -7.17 6.10 -20.51
CA GLY A 472 -8.28 6.97 -20.13
C GLY A 472 -9.25 6.31 -19.14
N LEU A 473 -10.52 6.73 -19.19
CA LEU A 473 -11.55 6.30 -18.23
C LEU A 473 -12.52 5.24 -18.77
N GLY A 474 -12.30 4.73 -19.98
CA GLY A 474 -13.25 3.87 -20.67
C GLY A 474 -13.51 2.53 -19.97
N ALA A 475 -12.48 1.92 -19.38
CA ALA A 475 -12.56 0.62 -18.71
C ALA A 475 -13.39 0.66 -17.41
N PHE A 476 -13.51 1.83 -16.82
CA PHE A 476 -14.20 2.08 -15.56
C PHE A 476 -15.67 2.48 -15.76
N ARG A 477 -16.15 2.40 -17.00
CA ARG A 477 -17.55 2.66 -17.35
C ARG A 477 -18.18 1.36 -17.87
N PRO A 478 -19.41 1.05 -17.46
CA PRO A 478 -20.20 0.02 -18.11
C PRO A 478 -20.35 0.35 -19.59
N ALA A 479 -20.26 -0.67 -20.45
CA ALA A 479 -20.68 -0.54 -21.84
C ALA A 479 -22.13 -0.04 -21.89
N SER A 480 -22.41 0.89 -22.81
CA SER A 480 -23.73 1.54 -22.94
C SER A 480 -24.78 0.52 -23.38
#